data_AF-A0A2V8PID5-F1
#
_entry.id   AF-A0A2V8PID5-F1
#
_cell.length_a   1.000
_cell.length_b   1.000
_cell.length_c   1.000
_cell.angle_alpha   90.00
_cell.angle_beta   90.00
_cell.angle_gamma   90.00
#
_symmetry.space_group_name_H-M   'P 1'
#
loop_
_entity.id
_entity.type
_entity.pdbx_description
1 polymer ?
#
loop_
_entity_poly.entity_id
_entity_poly.type
_entity_poly.pdbx_seq_one_letter_code
_entity_poly.pdbx_strand_id
1 'polypeptide(L)'
;MNSVDRSSNYMFLTPNTIDDNHDCNDVSVSNAWLQLIVPQILNSILFRTKRAALFITFDEQNCTFTGCPPAAPQLYTVWASNQTNPNTKAAFKSTQSYTHFSALRTVEDNWALPSLVTSTDGAANNMQEFFP
;
A
#
# COMPACT_ATOMS: atom_id res chain seq x y z
N MET A 1 16.75 -0.65 3.27
CA MET A 1 16.26 -2.05 3.18
C MET A 1 17.36 -3.12 2.99
N ASN A 2 18.64 -2.76 2.85
CA ASN A 2 19.74 -3.74 2.73
C ASN A 2 20.40 -4.12 4.08
N SER A 3 19.91 -3.58 5.19
CA SER A 3 20.31 -3.97 6.54
C SER A 3 19.06 -4.29 7.34
N VAL A 4 18.96 -5.53 7.82
CA VAL A 4 17.78 -5.99 8.59
C VAL A 4 17.73 -5.34 9.97
N ASP A 5 18.87 -5.10 10.61
CA ASP A 5 18.94 -4.58 11.99
C ASP A 5 18.78 -3.05 12.09
N ARG A 6 18.86 -2.35 10.97
CA ARG A 6 18.78 -0.88 10.91
C ARG A 6 17.55 -0.36 10.15
N SER A 7 16.75 -1.26 9.56
CA SER A 7 15.55 -0.85 8.83
C SER A 7 14.39 -0.63 9.80
N SER A 8 13.59 0.41 9.58
CA SER A 8 12.35 0.64 10.32
C SER A 8 11.32 -0.45 10.08
N ASN A 9 10.50 -0.77 11.08
CA ASN A 9 9.41 -1.73 10.95
C ASN A 9 8.25 -1.20 10.09
N TYR A 10 8.12 0.13 9.97
CA TYR A 10 7.19 0.81 9.08
C TYR A 10 7.92 1.92 8.34
N MET A 11 7.67 1.98 7.03
CA MET A 11 8.27 2.95 6.12
C MET A 11 7.15 3.50 5.25
N PHE A 12 7.05 4.83 5.20
CA PHE A 12 6.11 5.55 4.36
C PHE A 12 6.89 6.23 3.25
N LEU A 13 6.51 5.97 2.00
CA LEU A 13 7.17 6.50 0.82
C LEU A 13 6.11 7.16 -0.05
N THR A 14 6.28 8.45 -0.30
CA THR A 14 5.55 9.19 -1.33
C THR A 14 6.51 9.50 -2.46
N PRO A 15 6.10 9.38 -3.73
CA PRO A 15 6.88 9.89 -4.84
C PRO A 15 7.00 11.43 -4.75
N ASN A 16 7.81 12.02 -5.62
CA ASN A 16 7.76 13.47 -5.83
C ASN A 16 6.51 13.85 -6.66
N THR A 17 6.28 15.14 -6.85
CA THR A 17 5.10 15.69 -7.58
C THR A 17 5.02 15.31 -9.07
N ILE A 18 6.08 14.75 -9.64
CA ILE A 18 6.07 14.24 -11.02
C ILE A 18 5.62 12.78 -11.03
N ASP A 19 6.14 12.00 -10.07
CA ASP A 19 5.97 10.55 -10.01
C ASP A 19 4.69 10.13 -9.24
N ASP A 20 4.04 11.04 -8.51
CA ASP A 20 2.88 10.78 -7.64
C ASP A 20 1.53 10.75 -8.38
N ASN A 21 1.53 11.00 -9.69
CA ASN A 21 0.34 11.06 -10.54
C ASN A 21 -0.59 12.26 -10.26
N HIS A 22 -0.15 13.26 -9.50
CA HIS A 22 -0.97 14.41 -9.15
C HIS A 22 -1.02 15.46 -10.29
N ASP A 23 0.15 15.85 -10.82
CA ASP A 23 0.25 17.02 -11.72
C ASP A 23 0.46 16.67 -13.20
N CYS A 24 1.07 15.52 -13.50
CA CYS A 24 1.45 15.18 -14.87
C CYS A 24 0.29 14.64 -15.70
N ASN A 25 -0.84 14.29 -15.08
CA ASN A 25 -2.02 13.68 -15.71
C ASN A 25 -1.69 12.50 -16.65
N ASP A 26 -0.60 11.81 -16.33
CA ASP A 26 -0.03 10.73 -17.11
C ASP A 26 0.34 9.59 -16.18
N VAL A 27 -0.57 8.61 -16.11
CA VAL A 27 -0.39 7.37 -15.34
C VAL A 27 0.85 6.60 -15.81
N SER A 28 1.34 6.82 -17.03
CA SER A 28 2.56 6.17 -17.51
C SER A 28 3.81 6.61 -16.74
N VAL A 29 3.85 7.86 -16.24
CA VAL A 29 4.97 8.40 -15.45
C VAL A 29 5.03 7.72 -14.08
N SER A 30 3.91 7.72 -13.35
CA SER A 30 3.82 7.05 -12.04
C SER A 30 4.03 5.53 -12.17
N ASN A 31 3.52 4.92 -13.24
CA ASN A 31 3.79 3.52 -13.54
C ASN A 31 5.28 3.25 -13.84
N ALA A 32 5.98 4.12 -14.57
CA ALA A 32 7.41 3.98 -14.80
C ALA A 32 8.22 4.05 -13.49
N TRP A 33 7.83 4.95 -12.58
CA TRP A 33 8.41 5.04 -11.24
C TRP A 33 8.18 3.76 -10.42
N LEU A 34 6.95 3.24 -10.40
CA LEU A 34 6.61 1.98 -9.73
C LEU A 34 7.38 0.79 -10.31
N GLN A 35 7.55 0.72 -11.64
CA GLN A 35 8.34 -0.31 -12.32
C GLN A 35 9.82 -0.30 -11.89
N LEU A 36 10.33 0.85 -11.46
CA LEU A 36 11.71 0.98 -10.98
C LEU A 36 11.82 0.63 -9.49
N ILE A 37 10.91 1.13 -8.65
CA ILE A 37 11.01 1.05 -7.19
C ILE A 37 10.48 -0.27 -6.62
N VAL A 38 9.35 -0.77 -7.13
CA VAL A 38 8.73 -2.00 -6.60
C VAL A 38 9.68 -3.21 -6.69
N PRO A 39 10.35 -3.48 -7.83
CA PRO A 39 11.32 -4.57 -7.89
C PRO A 39 12.50 -4.40 -6.93
N GLN A 40 12.96 -3.17 -6.68
CA GLN A 40 14.05 -2.93 -5.73
C GLN A 40 13.63 -3.22 -4.29
N ILE A 41 12.41 -2.83 -3.90
CA ILE A 41 11.83 -3.13 -2.59
C ILE A 41 11.73 -4.64 -2.40
N LEU A 42 11.08 -5.34 -3.34
CA LEU A 42 10.83 -6.78 -3.26
C LEU A 42 12.12 -7.62 -3.30
N ASN A 43 13.16 -7.15 -3.98
CA ASN A 43 14.48 -7.81 -4.03
C ASN A 43 15.45 -7.36 -2.93
N SER A 44 15.05 -6.46 -2.04
CA SER A 44 15.90 -6.04 -0.92
C SER A 44 16.19 -7.20 0.05
N ILE A 45 17.28 -7.09 0.82
CA ILE A 45 17.60 -8.11 1.84
C ILE A 45 16.47 -8.24 2.85
N LEU A 46 15.86 -7.12 3.25
CA LEU A 46 14.73 -7.11 4.18
C LEU A 46 13.56 -7.95 3.65
N PHE A 47 13.07 -7.66 2.44
CA PHE A 47 11.91 -8.36 1.87
C PHE A 47 12.19 -9.82 1.52
N ARG A 48 13.45 -10.18 1.24
CA ARG A 48 13.84 -11.58 0.96
C ARG A 48 14.01 -12.44 2.21
N THR A 49 14.32 -11.84 3.37
CA THR A 49 14.75 -12.58 4.56
C THR A 49 13.86 -12.40 5.78
N LYS A 50 12.95 -11.42 5.77
CA LYS A 50 12.07 -11.09 6.89
C LYS A 50 10.62 -11.05 6.46
N ARG A 51 9.73 -11.16 7.45
CA ARG A 51 8.29 -11.00 7.26
C ARG A 51 7.98 -9.55 6.91
N ALA A 52 7.93 -9.21 5.62
CA ALA A 52 7.67 -7.86 5.11
C ALA A 52 6.59 -7.86 4.03
N ALA A 53 5.77 -6.81 4.03
CA ALA A 53 4.74 -6.56 3.02
C ALA A 53 4.85 -5.12 2.51
N LEU A 54 4.53 -4.94 1.24
CA LEU A 54 4.42 -3.66 0.55
C LEU A 54 2.93 -3.37 0.33
N PHE A 55 2.50 -2.21 0.79
CA PHE A 55 1.17 -1.66 0.53
C PHE A 55 1.30 -0.51 -0.46
N ILE A 56 0.55 -0.55 -1.55
CA ILE A 56 0.49 0.55 -2.52
C ILE A 56 -0.97 1.01 -2.60
N THR A 57 -1.20 2.31 -2.45
CA THR A 57 -2.51 2.95 -2.58
C THR A 57 -2.34 4.38 -3.07
N PHE A 58 -3.45 5.00 -3.43
CA PHE A 58 -3.60 6.44 -3.70
C PHE A 58 -4.32 7.10 -2.54
N ASP A 59 -4.17 8.40 -2.34
CA ASP A 59 -4.81 9.18 -1.27
C ASP A 59 -6.16 9.78 -1.68
N GLU A 60 -6.36 10.01 -2.97
CA GLU A 60 -7.64 10.46 -3.52
C GLU A 60 -7.96 9.85 -4.88
N GLN A 61 -9.25 9.88 -5.21
CA GLN A 61 -9.80 9.29 -6.43
C GLN A 61 -10.05 10.32 -7.56
N ASN A 62 -9.64 11.57 -7.32
CA ASN A 62 -9.99 12.70 -8.17
C ASN A 62 -8.80 13.09 -9.06
N CYS A 63 -9.11 13.79 -10.14
CA CYS A 63 -8.14 14.61 -10.84
C CYS A 63 -8.64 16.05 -10.93
N THR A 64 -7.70 17.00 -11.03
CA THR A 64 -7.99 18.44 -10.93
C THR A 64 -7.90 19.19 -12.27
N PHE A 65 -7.61 18.48 -13.37
CA PHE A 65 -7.43 19.08 -14.69
C PHE A 65 -8.72 19.15 -15.54
N THR A 66 -8.74 20.05 -16.52
CA THR A 66 -9.86 20.20 -17.46
C THR A 66 -10.03 18.94 -18.32
N GLY A 67 -11.22 18.35 -18.28
CA GLY A 67 -11.52 17.09 -18.98
C GLY A 67 -11.30 15.84 -18.14
N CYS A 68 -10.98 16.00 -16.84
CA CYS A 68 -10.93 14.90 -15.89
C CYS A 68 -12.26 14.10 -15.89
N PRO A 69 -12.21 12.76 -15.96
CA PRO A 69 -13.40 11.93 -15.79
C PRO A 69 -14.00 12.13 -14.39
N PRO A 70 -15.30 11.83 -14.19
CA PRO A 70 -15.87 11.83 -12.85
C PRO A 70 -15.06 10.93 -11.91
N ALA A 71 -14.89 11.41 -10.67
CA ALA A 71 -14.27 10.68 -9.57
C ALA A 71 -14.78 9.22 -9.52
N ALA A 72 -13.88 8.25 -9.62
CA ALA A 72 -14.24 6.86 -9.38
C ALA A 72 -14.38 6.67 -7.86
N PRO A 73 -15.42 6.02 -7.32
CA PRO A 73 -15.58 5.92 -5.86
C PRO A 73 -14.52 5.04 -5.16
N GLN A 74 -13.59 4.45 -5.91
CA GLN A 74 -12.67 3.43 -5.43
C GLN A 74 -11.24 3.76 -5.83
N LEU A 75 -10.32 3.54 -4.88
CA LEU A 75 -8.89 3.68 -5.07
C LEU A 75 -8.29 2.33 -5.45
N TYR A 76 -7.30 2.34 -6.35
CA TYR A 76 -6.48 1.16 -6.54
C TYR A 76 -5.65 0.93 -5.27
N THR A 77 -5.67 -0.30 -4.77
CA THR A 77 -4.92 -0.69 -3.59
C THR A 77 -4.45 -2.12 -3.75
N VAL A 78 -3.19 -2.38 -3.40
CA VAL A 78 -2.60 -3.72 -3.50
C VAL A 78 -1.63 -4.00 -2.35
N TRP A 79 -1.68 -5.23 -1.87
CA TRP A 79 -0.67 -5.82 -1.02
C TRP A 79 0.24 -6.72 -1.87
N ALA A 80 1.55 -6.55 -1.71
CA ALA A 80 2.56 -7.42 -2.30
C ALA A 80 3.56 -7.85 -1.23
N SER A 81 4.13 -9.02 -1.40
CA SER A 81 5.18 -9.52 -0.54
C SER A 81 6.06 -10.50 -1.31
N ASN A 82 7.16 -10.95 -0.71
CA ASN A 82 7.95 -12.02 -1.31
C ASN A 82 7.29 -13.38 -1.05
N GLN A 83 7.50 -14.33 -1.97
CA GLN A 83 6.94 -15.68 -1.97
C GLN A 83 7.31 -16.52 -0.74
N THR A 84 8.34 -16.12 0.03
CA THR A 84 8.90 -16.95 1.10
C THR A 84 8.26 -16.74 2.47
N ASN A 85 7.94 -15.50 2.90
CA ASN A 85 7.17 -15.19 4.12
C ASN A 85 7.10 -13.66 4.37
N PRO A 86 5.93 -13.01 4.55
CA PRO A 86 4.57 -13.52 4.43
C PRO A 86 4.22 -13.68 2.95
N ASN A 87 3.34 -14.62 2.61
CA ASN A 87 2.92 -14.83 1.22
C ASN A 87 1.54 -14.19 1.01
N THR A 88 1.48 -12.97 0.49
CA THR A 88 0.21 -12.40 0.03
C THR A 88 -0.49 -13.37 -0.91
N LYS A 89 -1.82 -13.50 -0.81
CA LYS A 89 -2.58 -14.42 -1.67
C LYS A 89 -2.41 -13.99 -3.12
N ALA A 90 -1.77 -14.84 -3.92
CA ALA A 90 -1.50 -14.56 -5.32
C ALA A 90 -2.81 -14.41 -6.11
N ALA A 91 -2.89 -13.38 -6.95
CA ALA A 91 -4.05 -13.07 -7.78
C ALA A 91 -5.38 -12.96 -7.00
N PHE A 92 -5.32 -12.60 -5.72
CA PHE A 92 -6.49 -12.43 -4.88
C PHE A 92 -7.10 -11.05 -5.03
N LYS A 93 -8.43 -11.00 -5.19
CA LYS A 93 -9.23 -9.78 -5.19
C LYS A 93 -10.33 -9.92 -4.16
N SER A 94 -10.34 -9.01 -3.20
CA SER A 94 -11.39 -8.93 -2.18
C SER A 94 -12.70 -8.37 -2.76
N THR A 95 -13.82 -8.77 -2.15
CA THR A 95 -15.15 -8.16 -2.34
C THR A 95 -15.59 -7.28 -1.18
N GLN A 96 -14.75 -7.11 -0.15
CA GLN A 96 -15.03 -6.31 1.03
C GLN A 96 -14.76 -4.82 0.77
N SER A 97 -15.50 -3.98 1.49
CA SER A 97 -15.27 -2.53 1.49
C SER A 97 -14.16 -2.16 2.46
N TYR A 98 -13.23 -1.34 1.97
CA TYR A 98 -12.09 -0.83 2.72
C TYR A 98 -12.00 0.70 2.60
N THR A 99 -11.42 1.31 3.63
CA THR A 99 -11.07 2.74 3.65
C THR A 99 -9.59 2.89 3.99
N HIS A 100 -9.06 4.12 4.03
CA HIS A 100 -7.70 4.34 4.54
C HIS A 100 -7.49 3.84 5.97
N PHE A 101 -8.54 3.88 6.81
CA PHE A 101 -8.49 3.33 8.16
C PHE A 101 -8.30 1.82 8.18
N SER A 102 -8.71 1.09 7.13
CA SER A 102 -8.47 -0.35 7.03
C SER A 102 -6.98 -0.69 6.95
N ALA A 103 -6.16 0.14 6.30
CA ALA A 103 -4.71 -0.06 6.27
C ALA A 103 -4.10 0.13 7.66
N LEU A 104 -4.47 1.21 8.37
CA LEU A 104 -4.05 1.46 9.74
C LEU A 104 -4.48 0.30 10.66
N ARG A 105 -5.75 -0.08 10.59
CA ARG A 105 -6.30 -1.18 11.39
C ARG A 105 -5.56 -2.50 11.16
N THR A 106 -5.15 -2.77 9.92
CA THR A 106 -4.34 -3.95 9.58
C THR A 106 -2.98 -3.94 10.27
N VAL A 107 -2.32 -2.78 10.33
CA VAL A 107 -1.03 -2.62 11.02
C VAL A 107 -1.20 -2.75 12.53
N GLU A 108 -2.24 -2.14 13.09
CA GLU A 108 -2.57 -2.23 14.52
C GLU A 108 -2.77 -3.69 14.96
N ASP A 109 -3.65 -4.42 14.25
CA ASP A 109 -3.90 -5.83 14.56
C ASP A 109 -2.62 -6.68 14.41
N ASN A 110 -1.80 -6.39 13.39
CA ASN A 110 -0.55 -7.12 13.11
C ASN A 110 0.53 -6.91 14.19
N TRP A 111 0.48 -5.80 14.91
CA TRP A 111 1.41 -5.47 15.99
C TRP A 111 0.79 -5.59 17.38
N ALA A 112 -0.44 -6.11 17.47
CA ALA A 112 -1.22 -6.19 18.70
C ALA A 112 -1.35 -4.82 19.42
N LEU A 113 -1.54 -3.76 18.63
CA LEU A 113 -1.80 -2.41 19.13
C LEU A 113 -3.31 -2.17 19.24
N PRO A 114 -3.76 -1.36 20.21
CA PRO A 114 -5.13 -0.87 20.22
C PRO A 114 -5.35 0.13 19.08
N SER A 115 -6.61 0.25 18.64
CA SER A 115 -7.04 1.34 17.75
C SER A 115 -6.79 2.70 18.41
N LEU A 116 -6.30 3.66 17.64
CA LEU A 116 -6.18 5.05 18.07
C LEU A 116 -7.54 5.70 18.32
N VAL A 117 -8.52 5.43 17.46
CA VAL A 117 -9.88 6.00 17.56
C VAL A 117 -10.94 4.96 17.24
N THR A 118 -11.83 4.71 18.21
CA THR A 118 -12.85 3.65 18.13
C THR A 118 -13.79 3.80 16.93
N SER A 119 -14.15 5.02 16.54
CA SER A 119 -15.12 5.28 15.47
C SER A 119 -14.52 5.27 14.05
N THR A 120 -13.19 5.18 13.92
CA THR A 120 -12.49 5.19 12.62
C THR A 120 -11.79 3.85 12.38
N ASP A 121 -10.49 3.75 12.61
CA ASP A 121 -9.67 2.54 12.63
C ASP A 121 -10.24 1.46 13.55
N GLY A 122 -10.79 1.82 14.71
CA GLY A 122 -11.44 0.87 15.61
C GLY A 122 -12.69 0.19 15.01
N ALA A 123 -13.36 0.83 14.04
CA ALA A 123 -14.54 0.32 13.35
C ALA A 123 -14.25 -0.16 11.91
N ALA A 124 -13.01 -0.03 11.44
CA ALA A 124 -12.64 -0.40 10.08
C ALA A 124 -12.44 -1.93 9.95
N ASN A 125 -12.78 -2.47 8.78
CA ASN A 125 -12.40 -3.84 8.42
C ASN A 125 -10.87 -3.88 8.24
N ASN A 126 -10.19 -4.81 8.92
CA ASN A 126 -8.79 -5.09 8.61
C ASN A 126 -8.67 -5.84 7.27
N MET A 127 -7.51 -5.75 6.65
CA MET A 127 -7.18 -6.35 5.36
C MET A 127 -6.42 -7.67 5.53
N GLN A 128 -6.62 -8.40 6.63
CA GLN A 128 -5.87 -9.65 6.87
C GLN A 128 -6.20 -10.73 5.85
N GLU A 129 -7.35 -10.67 5.17
CA GLU A 129 -7.72 -11.66 4.15
C GLU A 129 -6.77 -11.70 2.95
N PHE A 130 -5.94 -10.68 2.74
CA PHE A 130 -4.90 -10.68 1.71
C PHE A 130 -3.69 -11.55 2.07
N PHE A 131 -3.61 -12.04 3.31
CA PHE A 131 -2.58 -12.92 3.82
C PHE A 131 -3.15 -14.32 4.14
N PRO A 132 -2.33 -15.39 4.13
CA PRO A 132 -2.77 -16.76 4.40
C PRO A 132 -3.03 -17.02 5.87
#